data_AF-K2D3V6-F1
#
_entry.id   AF-K2D3V6-F1
#
_cell.length_a   1.000
_cell.length_b   1.000
_cell.length_c   1.000
_cell.angle_alpha   90.00
_cell.angle_beta   90.00
_cell.angle_gamma   90.00
#
_symmetry.space_group_name_H-M   'P 1'
#
loop_
_entity.id
_entity.type
_entity.pdbx_description
1 polymer ?
#
loop_
_entity_poly.entity_id
_entity_poly.type
_entity_poly.pdbx_seq_one_letter_code
_entity_poly.pdbx_strand_id
1 'polypeptide(L)' 'MVVRVTKHPKESFERFMSRFEQAVQRTRLVRILRERRYLGRSLNKRKVRNAALKREFYRAQREKMKYY' A
#
# COMPACT_ATOMS: atom_id res chain seq x y z
N MET A 1 14.14 7.97 2.43
CA MET A 1 12.82 8.56 2.73
C MET A 1 12.50 8.25 4.18
N VAL A 2 12.17 9.26 4.97
CA VAL A 2 11.84 9.10 6.39
C VAL A 2 10.41 9.57 6.60
N VAL A 3 9.57 8.71 7.19
CA VAL A 3 8.21 9.08 7.59
C VAL A 3 8.31 9.67 8.99
N ARG A 4 8.00 10.97 9.15
CA ARG A 4 7.96 11.64 10.45
C ARG A 4 6.52 12.01 10.77
N VAL A 5 5.99 11.50 11.87
CA VAL A 5 4.66 11.84 12.39
C VAL A 5 4.80 12.14 13.88
N THR A 6 4.35 13.32 14.30
CA THR A 6 4.39 13.77 15.69
C THR A 6 3.00 13.62 16.30
N LYS A 7 2.93 13.03 17.50
CA LYS A 7 1.67 12.86 18.25
C LYS A 7 1.19 14.19 18.77
N HIS A 8 -0.10 14.49 18.59
CA HIS A 8 -0.71 15.66 19.24
C HIS A 8 -1.13 15.31 20.67
N PRO A 9 -1.05 16.26 21.62
CA PRO A 9 -1.39 16.01 23.02
C PRO A 9 -2.89 15.67 23.24
N LYS A 10 -3.77 16.12 22.34
CA LYS A 10 -5.22 15.84 22.36
C LYS A 10 -5.62 14.59 21.56
N GLU A 11 -4.66 13.85 21.00
CA GLU A 11 -4.90 12.70 20.13
C GLU A 11 -4.81 11.39 20.92
N SER A 12 -5.77 10.49 20.71
CA SER A 12 -5.68 9.12 21.22
C SER A 12 -4.55 8.36 20.53
N PHE A 13 -3.98 7.37 21.21
CA PHE A 13 -2.88 6.58 20.63
C PHE A 13 -3.28 5.88 19.33
N GLU A 14 -4.51 5.35 19.26
CA GLU A 14 -5.04 4.68 18.07
C GLU A 14 -5.12 5.60 16.85
N ARG A 15 -5.58 6.85 17.05
CA ARG A 15 -5.63 7.85 15.97
C ARG A 15 -4.23 8.18 15.48
N PHE A 16 -3.28 8.36 16.40
CA PHE A 16 -1.89 8.61 16.05
C PHE A 16 -1.29 7.47 15.22
N MET A 17 -1.51 6.22 15.64
CA MET A 17 -1.05 5.03 14.91
C MET A 17 -1.68 4.94 13.53
N SER A 18 -2.98 5.17 13.40
CA SER A 18 -3.66 5.18 12.10
C SER A 18 -3.06 6.23 11.14
N ARG A 19 -2.76 7.45 11.62
CA ARG A 19 -2.10 8.46 10.80
C ARG A 19 -0.69 8.04 10.38
N PHE A 20 0.07 7.44 11.29
CA PHE A 20 1.40 6.91 10.97
C PHE A 20 1.32 5.83 9.89
N GLU A 21 0.41 4.87 10.03
CA GLU A 21 0.18 3.83 9.03
C GLU A 21 -0.21 4.42 7.67
N GLN A 22 -1.12 5.39 7.64
CA GLN A 22 -1.50 6.08 6.41
C GLN A 22 -0.30 6.79 5.76
N ALA A 23 0.55 7.45 6.55
CA ALA A 23 1.76 8.09 6.05
C ALA A 23 2.74 7.06 5.46
N VAL A 24 2.95 5.93 6.12
CA VAL A 24 3.76 4.81 5.61
C VAL A 24 3.16 4.25 4.31
N GLN A 25 1.85 4.03 4.25
CA GLN A 25 1.17 3.51 3.06
C GLN A 25 1.28 4.46 1.86
N ARG A 26 1.13 5.78 2.09
CA ARG A 26 1.25 6.81 1.03
C ARG A 26 2.64 6.82 0.39
N THR A 27 3.70 6.67 1.19
CA THR A 27 5.07 6.61 0.65
C THR A 27 5.36 5.33 -0.15
N ARG A 28 4.53 4.28 0.01
CA ARG A 28 4.75 2.94 -0.58
C ARG A 28 6.12 2.35 -0.24
N LEU A 29 6.78 2.84 0.81
CA LEU A 29 8.14 2.48 1.19
C LEU A 29 8.30 0.96 1.37
N VAL A 30 7.36 0.35 2.10
CA VAL A 30 7.36 -1.10 2.35
C VAL A 30 7.29 -1.89 1.05
N ARG A 31 6.50 -1.44 0.07
CA ARG A 31 6.41 -2.10 -1.24
C ARG A 31 7.72 -2.01 -1.99
N ILE A 32 8.34 -0.83 -2.03
CA ILE A 32 9.63 -0.60 -2.68
C ILE A 32 10.73 -1.46 -2.03
N LEU A 33 10.76 -1.52 -0.69
CA LEU A 33 11.72 -2.35 0.04
C LEU A 33 11.54 -3.84 -0.27
N ARG A 34 10.29 -4.32 -0.38
CA ARG A 34 10.01 -5.70 -0.80
C ARG A 34 10.44 -5.98 -2.23
N GLU A 35 10.20 -5.05 -3.15
CA GLU A 35 10.64 -5.15 -4.55
C GLU A 35 12.18 -5.20 -4.66
N ARG A 36 12.88 -4.47 -3.79
CA ARG A 36 14.36 -4.43 -3.75
C ARG A 36 15.00 -5.56 -2.94
N ARG A 37 14.22 -6.37 -2.22
CA ARG A 37 14.75 -7.44 -1.34
C ARG A 37 15.53 -8.50 -2.13
N TYR A 38 15.10 -8.79 -3.35
CA TYR A 38 15.73 -9.79 -4.21
C TYR A 38 16.19 -9.13 -5.51
N LEU A 39 17.34 -9.56 -6.03
CA LEU A 39 17.79 -9.12 -7.35
C LEU A 39 16.82 -9.67 -8.41
N GLY A 40 16.10 -8.76 -9.08
CA GLY A 40 15.14 -9.10 -10.13
C GLY A 40 15.29 -8.16 -11.32
N ARG A 41 15.01 -8.68 -12.52
CA ARG A 41 14.92 -7.84 -13.73
C ARG A 41 13.70 -6.92 -13.65
N SER A 42 13.81 -5.74 -14.25
CA SER A 42 12.69 -4.81 -14.36
C SER A 42 11.48 -5.47 -15.03
N LEU A 43 10.28 -5.09 -14.61
CA LEU A 43 9.05 -5.65 -15.16
C LEU A 43 8.88 -5.21 -16.62
N ASN A 44 8.59 -6.17 -17.50
CA ASN A 44 8.20 -5.85 -18.88
C ASN A 44 6.75 -5.32 -18.93
N LYS A 45 6.40 -4.60 -20.00
CA LYS A 45 5.05 -4.00 -20.19
C LYS A 45 3.92 -5.04 -20.03
N ARG A 46 4.15 -6.28 -20.49
CA ARG A 46 3.20 -7.40 -20.35
C ARG A 46 2.92 -7.76 -18.89
N LYS A 47 3.95 -7.91 -18.05
CA LYS A 47 3.80 -8.21 -16.62
C LYS A 47 3.09 -7.07 -15.88
N VAL A 48 3.41 -5.82 -16.22
CA VAL A 48 2.72 -4.64 -15.64
C VAL A 48 1.23 -4.66 -15.96
N ARG A 49 0.86 -4.94 -17.22
CA ARG A 49 -0.53 -5.05 -17.66
C ARG A 49 -1.27 -6.19 -16.96
N ASN A 50 -0.68 -7.38 -16.91
CA ASN A 50 -1.29 -8.53 -16.25
C ASN A 50 -1.54 -8.26 -14.75
N ALA A 51 -0.60 -7.59 -14.07
CA ALA A 51 -0.78 -7.18 -12.68
C ALA A 51 -1.86 -6.10 -12.50
N ALA A 52 -2.08 -5.23 -13.49
CA ALA A 52 -3.18 -4.26 -13.49
C ALA A 52 -4.54 -4.95 -13.67
N LEU A 53 -4.67 -5.86 -14.64
CA LEU A 53 -5.90 -6.61 -14.87
C LEU A 53 -6.30 -7.44 -13.66
N LYS A 54 -5.35 -8.14 -13.03
CA LYS A 54 -5.63 -8.88 -11.78
C LYS A 54 -6.09 -7.95 -10.65
N ARG A 55 -5.55 -6.75 -10.54
CA ARG A 55 -5.98 -5.77 -9.52
C ARG A 55 -7.44 -5.34 -9.73
N GLU A 56 -7.84 -5.07 -10.97
CA GLU A 56 -9.22 -4.72 -11.30
C GLU A 56 -10.17 -5.89 -11.05
N PHE A 57 -9.77 -7.11 -11.42
CA PHE A 57 -10.53 -8.32 -11.12
C PHE A 57 -10.84 -8.46 -9.61
N TYR A 58 -9.83 -8.33 -8.74
CA TYR A 58 -10.04 -8.42 -7.29
C TYR A 58 -10.76 -7.20 -6.70
N ARG A 59 -10.74 -6.04 -7.37
CA ARG A 59 -11.58 -4.89 -6.98
C ARG A 59 -13.05 -5.19 -7.24
N ALA A 60 -13.37 -5.64 -8.45
CA ALA A 60 -14.73 -6.04 -8.80
C ALA A 60 -15.26 -7.16 -7.91
N GLN A 61 -14.44 -8.16 -7.57
CA GLN A 61 -14.83 -9.21 -6.63
C GLN A 61 -15.15 -8.66 -5.23
N ARG A 62 -14.32 -7.76 -4.69
CA ARG A 62 -14.57 -7.14 -3.38
C ARG A 62 -15.80 -6.26 -3.36
N GLU A 63 -16.08 -5.55 -4.46
CA GLU A 63 -17.31 -4.77 -4.58
C GLU A 63 -18.55 -5.67 -4.58
N LYS A 64 -18.51 -6.80 -5.29
CA LYS A 64 -19.60 -7.79 -5.27
C LYS A 64 -19.82 -8.39 -3.88
N MET A 65 -18.74 -8.72 -3.16
CA MET A 65 -18.80 -9.27 -1.80
C MET A 65 -19.10 -8.23 -0.71
N LYS A 66 -19.18 -6.93 -1.04
CA LYS A 66 -19.45 -5.90 -0.03
C LYS A 66 -20.91 -5.91 0.45
N TYR A 67 -21.81 -6.46 -0.36
CA TYR A 67 -23.25 -6.44 -0.17
C TYR A 67 -23.85 -7.81 0.18
N TYR A 68 -23.01 -8.84 0.28
CA TYR A 68 -23.34 -10.19 0.75
C TYR A 68 -22.55 -10.46 2.02
#